data_AF-A0A3B8MY73-F1
#
_entry.id   AF-A0A3B8MY73-F1
#
_cell.length_a   1.000
_cell.length_b   1.000
_cell.length_c   1.000
_cell.angle_alpha   90.00
_cell.angle_beta   90.00
_cell.angle_gamma   90.00
#
_symmetry.space_group_name_H-M   'P 1'
#
loop_
_entity.id
_entity.type
_entity.pdbx_description
1 polymer ?
#
loop_
_entity_poly.entity_id
_entity_poly.type
_entity_poly.pdbx_seq_one_letter_code
_entity_poly.pdbx_strand_id
1 'polypeptide(L)' 'TISAAGEIGPIGGIRHKLLGASYDGATIFLAPAGNCGDVVGHIPDGLTVIPMATLDDAVDAMRALASGSVLASCPGT' A
#
# COMPACT_ATOMS: atom_id res chain seq x y z
N THR A 1 -1.49 5.35 10.21
CA THR A 1 -2.48 5.61 11.30
C THR A 1 -3.81 5.97 10.67
N ILE A 2 -4.92 5.99 11.40
CA ILE A 2 -6.22 6.40 10.85
C ILE A 2 -6.86 7.42 11.80
N SER A 3 -7.29 8.57 11.29
CA SER A 3 -8.00 9.58 12.08
C SER A 3 -9.49 9.21 12.27
N ALA A 4 -10.19 9.91 13.16
CA ALA A 4 -11.65 9.72 13.31
C ALA A 4 -12.45 10.11 12.05
N ALA A 5 -11.86 10.93 11.17
CA ALA A 5 -12.43 11.29 9.88
C ALA A 5 -12.09 10.28 8.77
N GLY A 6 -11.31 9.23 9.08
CA GLY A 6 -10.92 8.20 8.11
C GLY A 6 -9.61 8.48 7.35
N GLU A 7 -8.96 9.61 7.59
CA GLU A 7 -7.68 9.95 6.95
C GLU A 7 -6.56 8.98 7.33
N ILE A 8 -5.86 8.44 6.34
CA ILE A 8 -4.74 7.52 6.51
C ILE A 8 -3.43 8.31 6.57
N GLY A 9 -2.81 8.31 7.74
CA GLY A 9 -1.50 8.91 7.96
C GLY A 9 -0.33 7.96 7.68
N PRO A 10 0.86 8.51 7.36
CA PRO A 10 2.06 7.73 7.09
C PRO A 10 2.47 6.86 8.29
N ILE A 11 3.24 5.82 8.01
CA ILE A 11 3.76 4.88 9.01
C ILE A 11 5.29 4.83 8.99
N GLY A 12 5.87 4.57 10.16
CA GLY A 12 7.30 4.33 10.29
C GLY A 12 7.68 2.91 9.87
N GLY A 13 8.92 2.76 9.39
CA GLY A 13 9.51 1.45 9.07
C GLY A 13 8.86 0.73 7.89
N ILE A 14 8.22 1.46 6.96
CA ILE A 14 7.46 0.85 5.86
C ILE A 14 8.30 -0.12 5.01
N ARG A 15 9.58 0.16 4.77
CA ARG A 15 10.49 -0.75 4.05
C ARG A 15 10.59 -2.13 4.69
N HIS A 16 10.72 -2.19 6.02
CA HIS A 16 10.76 -3.46 6.76
C HIS A 16 9.42 -4.19 6.70
N LYS A 17 8.31 -3.44 6.66
CA LYS A 17 6.96 -4.01 6.54
C LYS A 17 6.69 -4.58 5.14
N LEU A 18 7.19 -3.93 4.08
CA LEU A 18 7.12 -4.46 2.72
C LEU A 18 7.89 -5.79 2.60
N LEU A 19 9.11 -5.84 3.14
CA LEU A 19 9.90 -7.08 3.19
C LEU A 19 9.18 -8.18 3.96
N GLY A 20 8.64 -7.87 5.14
CA GLY A 20 7.87 -8.84 5.93
C GLY A 20 6.65 -9.37 5.16
N ALA A 21 5.86 -8.48 4.54
CA ALA A 21 4.70 -8.88 3.76
C ALA A 21 5.07 -9.75 2.54
N SER A 22 6.15 -9.39 1.83
CA SER A 22 6.67 -10.19 0.72
C SER A 22 7.15 -11.56 1.18
N TYR A 23 7.84 -11.66 2.33
CA TYR A 23 8.24 -12.94 2.92
C TYR A 23 7.06 -13.81 3.34
N ASP A 24 5.94 -13.20 3.75
CA ASP A 24 4.69 -13.90 4.05
C ASP A 24 3.88 -14.27 2.78
N GLY A 25 4.41 -13.96 1.59
CA GLY A 25 3.81 -14.31 0.30
C GLY A 25 2.73 -13.33 -0.18
N ALA A 26 2.63 -12.13 0.40
CA ALA A 26 1.74 -11.10 -0.10
C ALA A 26 2.21 -10.61 -1.48
N THR A 27 1.26 -10.44 -2.41
CA THR A 27 1.49 -9.85 -3.73
C THR A 27 0.98 -8.41 -3.83
N ILE A 28 0.13 -8.00 -2.88
CA ILE A 28 -0.44 -6.65 -2.79
C ILE A 28 -0.18 -6.10 -1.39
N PHE A 29 0.21 -4.83 -1.31
CA PHE A 29 0.36 -4.08 -0.07
C PHE A 29 -0.37 -2.75 -0.18
N LEU A 30 -1.36 -2.50 0.67
CA LEU A 30 -2.02 -1.20 0.76
C LEU A 30 -1.19 -0.28 1.68
N ALA A 31 -0.68 0.82 1.14
CA ALA A 31 0.18 1.76 1.86
C ALA A 31 -0.47 3.15 1.97
N PRO A 32 -0.17 3.93 3.03
CA PRO A 32 -0.49 5.35 3.05
C PRO A 32 0.13 6.05 1.83
N ALA A 33 -0.65 6.89 1.14
CA ALA A 33 -0.17 7.65 -0.01
C ALA A 33 1.07 8.50 0.34
N GLY A 34 1.11 9.03 1.57
CA GLY A 34 2.24 9.79 2.10
C GLY A 34 3.55 9.00 2.24
N ASN A 35 3.53 7.67 2.11
CA ASN A 35 4.74 6.84 2.13
C ASN A 35 5.23 6.43 0.73
N CYS A 36 4.57 6.81 -0.38
CA CYS A 36 5.04 6.39 -1.72
C CYS A 36 6.48 6.84 -2.00
N GLY A 37 6.91 8.00 -1.48
CA GLY A 37 8.30 8.46 -1.62
C GLY A 37 9.31 7.59 -0.85
N ASP A 38 8.90 6.97 0.26
CA ASP A 38 9.79 6.17 1.12
C ASP A 38 10.06 4.77 0.55
N VAL A 39 9.22 4.31 -0.38
CA VAL A 39 9.25 2.95 -0.95
C VAL A 39 9.91 2.88 -2.32
N VAL A 40 10.19 4.02 -2.97
CA VAL A 40 10.89 4.06 -4.27
C VAL A 40 12.23 3.32 -4.16
N GLY A 41 12.48 2.38 -5.08
CA GLY A 41 13.67 1.52 -5.07
C GLY A 41 13.72 0.47 -3.96
N HIS A 42 12.65 0.30 -3.20
CA HIS A 42 12.57 -0.61 -2.05
C HIS A 42 11.35 -1.54 -2.07
N ILE A 43 10.59 -1.56 -3.17
CA ILE A 43 9.49 -2.51 -3.36
C ILE A 43 10.09 -3.87 -3.75
N PRO A 44 9.87 -4.95 -2.98
CA PRO A 44 10.32 -6.30 -3.35
C PRO A 44 9.68 -6.78 -4.66
N ASP A 45 10.41 -7.61 -5.39
CA ASP A 45 9.89 -8.23 -6.62
C ASP A 45 8.59 -9.00 -6.35
N GLY A 46 7.61 -8.81 -7.23
CA GLY A 46 6.30 -9.46 -7.12
C GLY A 46 5.34 -8.81 -6.10
N LEU A 47 5.77 -7.76 -5.38
CA LEU A 47 4.89 -6.99 -4.50
C LEU A 47 4.43 -5.69 -5.19
N THR A 48 3.11 -5.46 -5.23
CA THR A 48 2.53 -4.19 -5.71
C THR A 48 2.09 -3.34 -4.53
N VAL A 49 2.55 -2.09 -4.46
CA VAL A 49 2.19 -1.15 -3.39
C VAL A 49 1.11 -0.18 -3.89
N ILE A 50 -0.07 -0.22 -3.31
CA ILE A 50 -1.22 0.59 -3.74
C ILE A 50 -1.46 1.72 -2.72
N PRO A 51 -1.39 3.01 -3.14
CA PRO A 51 -1.53 4.14 -2.23
C PRO A 51 -2.98 4.42 -1.84
N MET A 52 -3.21 4.68 -0.55
CA MET A 52 -4.51 5.05 0.02
C MET A 52 -4.40 6.36 0.80
N ALA A 53 -5.37 7.26 0.64
CA ALA A 53 -5.46 8.50 1.41
C ALA A 53 -6.50 8.39 2.53
N THR A 54 -7.58 7.63 2.29
CA THR A 54 -8.68 7.45 3.25
C THR A 54 -9.02 5.97 3.49
N LEU A 55 -9.73 5.70 4.58
CA LEU A 55 -10.27 4.37 4.87
C LEU A 55 -11.22 3.89 3.77
N ASP A 56 -12.03 4.79 3.21
CA ASP A 56 -12.95 4.46 2.13
C ASP A 56 -12.19 4.05 0.87
N ASP A 57 -11.10 4.75 0.52
CA ASP A 57 -10.22 4.35 -0.59
C ASP A 57 -9.72 2.91 -0.40
N ALA A 58 -9.30 2.56 0.83
CA ALA A 58 -8.80 1.23 1.13
C ALA A 58 -9.87 0.15 0.98
N VAL A 59 -11.10 0.43 1.41
CA VAL A 59 -12.24 -0.50 1.24
C VAL A 59 -12.58 -0.68 -0.24
N ASP A 60 -12.63 0.40 -1.01
CA ASP A 60 -12.94 0.35 -2.44
C ASP A 60 -11.82 -0.31 -3.24
N ALA A 61 -10.56 -0.08 -2.87
CA ALA A 61 -9.42 -0.78 -3.45
C ALA A 61 -9.52 -2.30 -3.21
N MET A 62 -9.88 -2.74 -2.01
CA MET A 62 -10.09 -4.17 -1.73
C MET A 62 -11.21 -4.76 -2.59
N ARG A 63 -12.32 -4.05 -2.78
CA ARG A 63 -13.42 -4.48 -3.66
C ARG A 63 -12.98 -4.56 -5.12
N ALA A 64 -12.25 -3.56 -5.60
CA ALA A 64 -11.71 -3.52 -6.95
C ALA A 64 -10.77 -4.69 -7.20
N LEU A 65 -9.84 -4.96 -6.28
CA LEU A 65 -8.94 -6.12 -6.35
C LEU A 65 -9.71 -7.45 -6.37
N ALA A 66 -10.74 -7.60 -5.53
CA ALA A 66 -11.58 -8.80 -5.52
C ALA A 66 -12.34 -9.00 -6.85
N SER A 67 -12.65 -7.92 -7.57
CA SER A 67 -13.24 -7.97 -8.92
C SER A 67 -12.24 -8.16 -10.07
N GLY A 68 -10.94 -8.27 -9.76
CA GLY A 68 -9.87 -8.42 -10.75
C GLY A 68 -9.44 -7.12 -11.43
N SER A 69 -9.82 -5.96 -10.88
CA SER A 69 -9.40 -4.66 -11.40
C SER A 69 -7.94 -4.37 -11.05
N VAL A 70 -7.23 -3.71 -11.96
CA VAL A 70 -5.85 -3.23 -11.77
C VAL A 70 -5.90 -1.80 -11.23
N LEU A 71 -5.20 -1.56 -10.13
CA LEU A 71 -5.12 -0.25 -9.48
C LEU A 71 -3.76 0.41 -9.75
N ALA A 72 -3.72 1.74 -9.69
CA ALA A 72 -2.48 2.48 -9.74
C ALA A 72 -1.60 2.12 -8.52
N SER A 73 -0.29 2.00 -8.73
CA SER A 73 0.67 1.68 -7.68
C SER A 73 1.62 2.86 -7.42
N CYS A 74 2.25 2.87 -6.23
CA CYS A 74 3.41 3.73 -6.00
C CYS A 74 4.51 3.41 -7.03
N PRO A 75 5.35 4.40 -7.40
CA PRO A 75 6.49 4.18 -8.28
C PRO A 75 7.50 3.23 -7.62
N GLY A 76 7.93 2.21 -8.36
CA GLY A 76 8.88 1.20 -7.89
C GLY A 76 10.36 1.57 -8.07
N THR A 77 10.67 2.51 -8.97
CA THR A 77 12.03 2.96 -9.33
C THR A 77 12.10 4.45 -9.50
#